data_AF-A0A2E1USI1-F1
#
_entry.id   AF-A0A2E1USI1-F1
#
_cell.length_a   1.000
_cell.length_b   1.000
_cell.length_c   1.000
_cell.angle_alpha   90.00
_cell.angle_beta   90.00
_cell.angle_gamma   90.00
#
_symmetry.space_group_name_H-M   'P 1'
#
loop_
_entity.id
_entity.type
_entity.pdbx_description
1 polymer ?
#
loop_
_entity_poly.entity_id
_entity_poly.type
_entity_poly.pdbx_seq_one_letter_code
_entity_poly.pdbx_strand_id
1 'polypeptide(L)'
;MSKNIIILQHIDIETPGYILDLMQKDNFNLTTIELDEGEKIPSNLEQFDGMFCMGGPMDTWMEKDYPWLIDEKKKIKEFVVD
;
A
#
# COMPACT_ATOMS: atom_id res chain seq x y z
N MET A 1 -17.98 -4.34 -12.18
CA MET A 1 -17.79 -3.49 -10.98
C MET A 1 -16.39 -2.91 -11.06
N SER A 2 -16.20 -1.67 -10.59
CA SER A 2 -14.84 -1.11 -10.46
C SER A 2 -14.04 -1.91 -9.44
N LYS A 3 -12.72 -2.00 -9.65
CA LYS A 3 -11.79 -2.69 -8.76
C LYS A 3 -11.30 -1.74 -7.67
N ASN A 4 -11.27 -2.20 -6.43
CA ASN A 4 -10.76 -1.45 -5.29
C ASN A 4 -9.29 -1.83 -5.07
N ILE A 5 -8.38 -0.86 -5.16
CA ILE A 5 -6.95 -1.09 -4.96
C ILE A 5 -6.48 -0.29 -3.75
N ILE A 6 -5.73 -0.94 -2.87
CA ILE A 6 -4.97 -0.27 -1.81
C ILE A 6 -3.52 -0.07 -2.25
N ILE A 7 -2.98 1.11 -2.00
CA ILE A 7 -1.59 1.48 -2.30
C ILE A 7 -0.92 1.81 -0.97
N LEU A 8 0.13 1.07 -0.62
CA LEU A 8 1.01 1.37 0.52
C LEU A 8 2.18 2.19 -0.03
N GLN A 9 2.22 3.47 0.32
CA GLN A 9 3.24 4.42 -0.13
C GLN A 9 4.16 4.77 1.04
N HIS A 10 5.47 4.80 0.78
CA HIS A 10 6.49 4.98 1.82
C HIS A 10 7.17 6.34 1.80
N ILE A 11 7.01 7.11 0.72
CA ILE A 11 7.34 8.55 0.61
C ILE A 11 6.49 9.21 -0.48
N ASP A 12 6.25 10.52 -0.35
CA ASP A 12 5.44 11.37 -1.27
C ASP A 12 5.74 11.14 -2.77
N ILE A 13 7.01 11.00 -3.14
CA ILE A 13 7.41 10.88 -4.56
C ILE A 13 7.35 9.46 -5.12
N GLU A 14 7.22 8.43 -4.28
CA GLU A 14 7.20 7.02 -4.71
C GLU A 14 5.78 6.50 -4.89
N THR A 15 5.04 7.20 -5.75
CA THR A 15 3.70 6.80 -6.20
C THR A 15 3.76 5.57 -7.12
N PRO A 16 2.62 4.91 -7.45
CA PRO A 16 2.55 3.87 -8.49
C PRO A 16 2.99 4.30 -9.89
N GLY A 17 3.36 5.58 -10.09
CA GLY A 17 3.87 6.10 -11.35
C GLY A 17 2.87 5.91 -12.48
N TYR A 18 3.34 5.47 -13.65
CA TYR A 18 2.47 5.31 -14.81
C TYR A 18 1.34 4.27 -14.61
N ILE A 19 1.48 3.33 -13.67
CA ILE A 19 0.41 2.38 -13.36
C ILE A 19 -0.78 3.11 -12.72
N LEU A 20 -0.55 4.19 -11.96
CA LEU A 20 -1.60 5.04 -11.42
C LEU A 20 -2.51 5.58 -12.53
N ASP A 21 -1.90 6.12 -13.59
CA ASP A 21 -2.63 6.67 -14.74
C ASP A 21 -3.48 5.60 -15.44
N LEU A 22 -2.95 4.39 -15.58
CA LEU A 22 -3.67 3.27 -16.17
C LEU A 22 -4.86 2.84 -15.30
N MET A 23 -4.67 2.71 -13.99
CA MET A 23 -5.75 2.37 -13.06
C MET A 23 -6.85 3.44 -13.02
N GLN A 24 -6.48 4.72 -13.07
CA GLN A 24 -7.43 5.83 -13.15
C GLN A 24 -8.22 5.79 -14.45
N LYS A 25 -7.56 5.52 -15.58
CA LYS A 25 -8.20 5.38 -16.90
C LYS A 25 -9.20 4.23 -16.94
N ASP A 26 -8.92 3.16 -16.21
CA ASP A 26 -9.80 1.99 -16.07
C ASP A 26 -10.85 2.16 -14.96
N ASN A 27 -10.96 3.37 -14.39
CA ASN A 27 -11.90 3.76 -13.33
C ASN A 27 -11.79 2.89 -12.07
N PHE A 28 -10.58 2.50 -11.65
CA PHE A 28 -10.37 1.81 -10.39
C PHE A 28 -10.58 2.76 -9.21
N ASN A 29 -11.11 2.23 -8.10
CA ASN A 29 -11.19 2.96 -6.84
C ASN A 29 -9.86 2.78 -6.10
N LEU A 30 -9.14 3.87 -5.88
CA LEU A 30 -7.80 3.83 -5.30
C LEU A 30 -7.82 4.39 -3.88
N THR A 31 -7.18 3.67 -2.96
CA THR A 31 -6.95 4.12 -1.58
C THR A 31 -5.47 4.09 -1.32
N THR A 32 -4.84 5.26 -1.23
CA THR A 32 -3.43 5.38 -0.82
C THR A 32 -3.35 5.48 0.69
N ILE A 33 -2.37 4.77 1.26
CA ILE A 33 -1.97 4.83 2.66
C ILE A 33 -0.52 5.32 2.70
N GLU A 34 -0.30 6.53 3.20
CA GLU A 34 1.03 7.14 3.38
C GLU A 34 1.61 6.73 4.74
N LEU A 35 2.42 5.67 4.73
CA LEU A 35 2.95 5.03 5.95
C LEU A 35 3.96 5.93 6.68
N ASP A 36 4.71 6.74 5.93
CA ASP A 36 5.67 7.71 6.47
C ASP A 36 5.00 8.88 7.18
N GLU A 37 3.79 9.25 6.75
CA GLU A 37 2.95 10.26 7.41
C GLU A 37 2.11 9.68 8.58
N GLY A 38 2.30 8.39 8.88
CA GLY A 38 1.67 7.71 10.01
C GLY A 38 0.24 7.26 9.77
N GLU A 39 -0.22 7.21 8.51
CA GLU A 39 -1.48 6.58 8.16
C GLU A 39 -1.45 5.09 8.46
N LYS A 40 -2.65 4.50 8.65
CA LYS A 40 -2.80 3.11 9.07
C LYS A 40 -3.49 2.30 8.01
N ILE A 41 -2.95 1.10 7.78
CA ILE A 41 -3.58 0.11 6.92
C ILE A 41 -4.94 -0.28 7.53
N PRO A 42 -6.04 -0.26 6.74
CA PRO A 42 -7.35 -0.65 7.23
C PRO A 42 -7.37 -2.06 7.82
N SER A 43 -8.18 -2.27 8.86
CA SER A 43 -8.31 -3.59 9.49
C SER A 43 -8.99 -4.61 8.57
N ASN A 44 -9.97 -4.17 7.77
CA ASN A 44 -10.66 -5.01 6.79
C ASN A 44 -10.00 -4.87 5.42
N LEU A 45 -9.27 -5.90 5.00
CA LEU A 45 -8.61 -5.96 3.70
C LEU A 45 -9.45 -6.64 2.61
N GLU A 46 -10.51 -7.38 2.96
CA GLU A 46 -11.38 -8.10 2.02
C GLU A 46 -12.11 -7.18 1.03
N GLN A 47 -12.16 -5.88 1.34
CA GLN A 47 -12.75 -4.87 0.45
C GLN A 47 -11.87 -4.53 -0.77
N PHE A 48 -10.59 -4.92 -0.76
CA PHE A 48 -9.63 -4.61 -1.82
C PHE A 48 -9.41 -5.82 -2.73
N ASP A 49 -9.43 -5.58 -4.04
CA ASP A 49 -9.14 -6.57 -5.08
C ASP A 49 -7.63 -6.70 -5.36
N GLY A 50 -6.83 -5.74 -4.91
CA GLY A 50 -5.38 -5.73 -5.13
C GLY A 50 -4.65 -4.77 -4.21
N MET A 51 -3.37 -5.04 -3.98
CA MET A 51 -2.48 -4.25 -3.14
C MET A 51 -1.20 -3.91 -3.92
N PHE A 52 -0.85 -2.63 -3.92
CA PHE A 52 0.43 -2.12 -4.41
C PHE A 52 1.27 -1.72 -3.21
N CYS A 53 2.45 -2.33 -3.05
CA CYS A 53 3.43 -1.94 -2.05
C CYS A 53 4.55 -1.22 -2.81
N MET A 54 4.68 0.08 -2.55
CA MET A 54 5.62 0.92 -3.28
C MET A 54 7.05 0.76 -2.76
N GLY A 55 7.99 1.38 -3.44
CA GLY A 55 9.35 1.48 -2.93
C GLY A 55 9.45 2.57 -1.87
N GLY A 56 10.65 2.65 -1.29
CA GLY A 56 11.05 3.74 -0.42
C GLY A 56 12.55 3.68 -0.15
N PRO A 57 13.09 4.71 0.52
CA PRO A 57 14.51 4.77 0.87
C PRO A 57 14.90 3.80 2.01
N MET A 58 13.93 3.07 2.58
CA MET A 58 14.11 2.17 3.71
C MET A 58 14.46 0.75 3.22
N ASP A 59 15.40 0.09 3.91
CA ASP A 59 15.55 -1.35 3.77
C ASP A 59 14.48 -2.09 4.59
N THR A 60 14.05 -3.26 4.11
CA THR A 60 12.98 -4.04 4.74
C THR A 60 13.26 -4.45 6.20
N TRP A 61 14.51 -4.48 6.66
CA TRP A 61 14.88 -4.84 8.04
C TRP A 61 14.94 -3.64 9.01
N MET A 62 14.74 -2.41 8.55
CA MET A 62 14.87 -1.19 9.36
C MET A 62 13.66 -0.94 10.28
N GLU A 63 13.06 -2.00 10.83
CA GLU A 63 11.84 -1.95 11.67
C GLU A 63 12.00 -1.10 12.94
N LYS A 64 13.23 -0.89 13.41
CA LYS A 64 13.51 -0.03 14.56
C LYS A 64 13.30 1.44 14.22
N ASP A 65 13.74 1.84 13.03
CA ASP A 65 13.69 3.23 12.57
C ASP A 65 12.34 3.52 11.88
N TYR A 66 11.71 2.49 11.30
CA TYR A 66 10.42 2.54 10.62
C TYR A 66 9.46 1.48 11.17
N PRO A 67 8.84 1.71 12.35
CA PRO A 67 8.02 0.70 13.03
C PRO A 67 6.79 0.22 12.24
N TRP A 68 6.30 1.01 11.27
CA TRP A 68 5.18 0.62 10.41
C TRP A 68 5.50 -0.60 9.54
N LEU A 69 6.78 -0.87 9.22
CA LEU A 69 7.20 -2.04 8.45
C LEU A 69 6.73 -3.36 9.09
N ILE A 70 6.62 -3.40 10.43
CA ILE A 70 6.14 -4.58 11.16
C ILE A 70 4.67 -4.85 10.84
N ASP A 71 3.85 -3.79 10.85
CA ASP A 71 2.42 -3.91 10.58
C ASP A 71 2.14 -4.14 9.09
N GLU A 72 2.86 -3.42 8.23
CA GLU A 72 2.82 -3.62 6.77
C GLU A 72 3.10 -5.08 6.39
N LYS A 73 4.19 -5.68 6.87
CA LYS A 73 4.52 -7.08 6.55
C LYS A 73 3.44 -8.06 7.01
N LYS A 74 2.83 -7.81 8.18
CA LYS A 74 1.71 -8.62 8.67
C LYS A 74 0.50 -8.48 7.77
N LYS A 75 0.17 -7.27 7.34
CA LYS A 75 -0.96 -6.97 6.45
C LYS A 75 -0.77 -7.51 5.04
N ILE A 76 0.45 -7.47 4.50
CA ILE A 76 0.78 -8.11 3.22
C ILE A 76 0.59 -9.63 3.32
N LYS A 77 1.06 -10.25 4.42
CA LYS A 77 0.86 -11.68 4.64
C LYS A 77 -0.64 -12.03 4.71
N GLU A 78 -1.39 -11.28 5.52
CA GLU A 78 -2.86 -11.42 5.64
C GLU A 78 -3.51 -11.32 4.25
N PHE A 79 -3.15 -10.33 3.45
CA PHE A 79 -3.74 -10.10 2.13
C PHE A 79 -3.47 -11.23 1.12
N VAL A 80 -2.29 -11.86 1.18
CA VAL A 80 -1.83 -12.80 0.14
C VAL A 80 -2.12 -14.26 0.52
N VAL A 81 -2.07 -14.59 1.80
CA VAL A 81 -2.04 -15.98 2.28
C VAL A 81 -3.32 -16.36 3.03
N ASP A 82 -3.86 -15.44 3.83
CA ASP A 82 -4.94 -15.74 4.77
C ASP A 82 -6.32 -15.44 4.13
#